data_AF-A0A956N042-F1
#
_entry.id   AF-A0A956N042-F1
#
_cell.length_a   1.000
_cell.length_b   1.000
_cell.length_c   1.000
_cell.angle_alpha   90.00
_cell.angle_beta   90.00
_cell.angle_gamma   90.00
#
_symmetry.space_group_name_H-M   'P 1'
#
loop_
_entity.id
_entity.type
_entity.pdbx_description
1 polymer ?
#
loop_
_entity_poly.entity_id
_entity_poly.type
_entity_poly.pdbx_seq_one_letter_code
_entity_poly.pdbx_strand_id
1 'polypeptide(L)'
;LYGADLRGADLYRANLYRVNLHGVNLRGADFDKNSLSFQQTRILPEGDIIGYKKCQNNIIVKLLIPKEAKRSHAFGRKCRAEYAEVLEIYGAKETFSTHDNSFKYIKGEIVKPVKPFSENWQEECESGIHFFITKIEAENY
;
A
#
# COMPACT_ATOMS: atom_id res chain seq x y z
N LEU A 1 -25.09 -9.49 4.29
CA LEU A 1 -24.46 -10.71 3.76
C LEU A 1 -23.34 -11.06 4.72
N TYR A 2 -23.40 -12.20 5.40
CA TYR A 2 -22.30 -12.65 6.27
C TYR A 2 -21.59 -13.81 5.57
N GLY A 3 -20.27 -13.71 5.38
CA GLY A 3 -19.47 -14.78 4.78
C GLY A 3 -19.72 -15.05 3.29
N ALA A 4 -20.33 -14.11 2.56
CA ALA A 4 -20.62 -14.31 1.14
C ALA A 4 -19.37 -14.16 0.27
N ASP A 5 -19.27 -14.99 -0.77
CA ASP A 5 -18.24 -14.88 -1.80
C ASP A 5 -18.80 -14.04 -2.96
N LEU A 6 -18.36 -12.79 -3.06
CA LEU A 6 -18.73 -11.86 -4.13
C LEU A 6 -17.51 -11.54 -5.01
N ARG A 7 -16.59 -12.49 -5.14
CA ARG A 7 -15.42 -12.30 -6.00
C ARG A 7 -15.84 -12.09 -7.45
N GLY A 8 -15.30 -11.06 -8.09
CA GLY A 8 -15.63 -10.72 -9.48
C GLY A 8 -17.05 -10.20 -9.71
N ALA A 9 -17.82 -9.94 -8.65
CA ALA A 9 -19.16 -9.41 -8.79
C ALA A 9 -19.15 -7.98 -9.36
N ASP A 10 -20.08 -7.67 -10.26
CA ASP A 10 -20.34 -6.30 -10.68
C ASP A 10 -21.12 -5.58 -9.58
N LEU A 11 -20.47 -4.66 -8.87
CA LEU A 11 -21.06 -3.80 -7.86
C LEU A 11 -21.12 -2.34 -8.34
N TYR A 12 -21.02 -2.12 -9.66
CA TYR A 12 -21.15 -0.80 -10.26
C TYR A 12 -22.49 -0.18 -9.87
N ARG A 13 -22.44 0.94 -9.13
CA ARG A 13 -23.60 1.66 -8.56
C ARG A 13 -24.46 0.87 -7.56
N ALA A 14 -23.98 -0.27 -7.04
CA ALA A 14 -24.69 -1.00 -5.99
C ALA A 14 -24.79 -0.16 -4.71
N ASN A 15 -26.00 -0.05 -4.14
CA ASN A 15 -26.20 0.61 -2.85
C ASN A 15 -25.93 -0.37 -1.70
N LEU A 16 -24.72 -0.31 -1.15
CA LEU A 16 -24.30 -1.11 0.01
C LEU A 16 -24.37 -0.32 1.33
N TYR A 17 -25.05 0.83 1.35
CA TYR A 17 -25.20 1.65 2.55
C TYR A 17 -25.87 0.84 3.67
N ARG A 18 -25.21 0.79 4.85
CA ARG A 18 -25.63 0.02 6.04
C ARG A 18 -25.67 -1.51 5.87
N VAL A 19 -25.15 -2.06 4.77
CA VAL A 19 -25.02 -3.51 4.65
C VAL A 19 -23.90 -3.98 5.56
N ASN A 20 -24.19 -4.95 6.44
CA ASN A 20 -23.15 -5.67 7.14
C ASN A 20 -22.42 -6.56 6.12
N LEU A 21 -21.19 -6.18 5.79
CA LEU A 21 -20.26 -6.87 4.89
C LEU A 21 -19.17 -7.63 5.67
N HIS A 22 -19.35 -7.85 6.97
CA HIS A 22 -18.38 -8.58 7.76
C HIS A 22 -18.19 -10.00 7.20
N GLY A 23 -16.94 -10.37 6.93
CA GLY A 23 -16.55 -11.66 6.35
C GLY A 23 -16.87 -11.83 4.86
N VAL A 24 -17.36 -10.81 4.15
CA VAL A 24 -17.62 -10.91 2.71
C VAL A 24 -16.32 -10.79 1.92
N ASN A 25 -16.11 -11.69 0.95
CA ASN A 25 -14.98 -11.61 0.04
C ASN A 25 -15.35 -10.78 -1.21
N LEU A 26 -14.78 -9.58 -1.32
CA LEU A 26 -15.01 -8.65 -2.43
C LEU A 26 -13.84 -8.57 -3.41
N ARG A 27 -12.89 -9.51 -3.35
CA ARG A 27 -11.70 -9.50 -4.22
C ARG A 27 -12.12 -9.59 -5.68
N GLY A 28 -11.66 -8.67 -6.53
CA GLY A 28 -12.03 -8.66 -7.94
C GLY A 28 -13.38 -8.02 -8.26
N ALA A 29 -14.16 -7.59 -7.26
CA ALA A 29 -15.44 -6.92 -7.53
C ALA A 29 -15.22 -5.59 -8.25
N ASP A 30 -16.14 -5.24 -9.17
CA ASP A 30 -16.08 -3.97 -9.90
C ASP A 30 -16.84 -2.88 -9.14
N PHE A 31 -16.23 -1.70 -9.02
CA PHE A 31 -16.75 -0.57 -8.26
C PHE A 31 -16.74 0.68 -9.13
N ASP A 32 -17.71 1.58 -8.89
CA ASP A 32 -17.72 2.88 -9.57
C ASP A 32 -16.54 3.76 -9.09
N LYS A 33 -15.46 3.76 -9.88
CA LYS A 33 -14.24 4.55 -9.62
C LYS A 33 -14.47 6.06 -9.65
N ASN A 34 -15.57 6.52 -10.24
CA ASN A 34 -15.93 7.94 -10.26
C ASN A 34 -16.77 8.36 -9.04
N SER A 35 -17.18 7.42 -8.19
CA SER A 35 -17.94 7.73 -6.98
C SER A 35 -17.10 8.51 -5.97
N LEU A 36 -17.71 9.47 -5.28
CA LEU A 36 -17.06 10.23 -4.20
C LEU A 36 -16.51 9.31 -3.11
N SER A 37 -17.21 8.23 -2.77
CA SER A 37 -16.77 7.22 -1.82
C SER A 37 -15.47 6.54 -2.24
N PHE A 38 -15.31 6.21 -3.52
CA PHE A 38 -14.07 5.62 -4.03
C PHE A 38 -12.94 6.63 -3.96
N GLN A 39 -13.18 7.86 -4.43
CA GLN A 39 -12.15 8.91 -4.43
C GLN A 39 -11.71 9.31 -3.02
N GLN A 40 -12.61 9.31 -2.03
CA GLN A 40 -12.28 9.59 -0.62
C GLN A 40 -11.33 8.56 0.01
N THR A 41 -11.28 7.34 -0.54
CA THR A 41 -10.31 6.32 -0.08
C THR A 41 -8.93 6.48 -0.73
N ARG A 42 -8.80 7.29 -1.79
CA ARG A 42 -7.55 7.46 -2.53
C ARG A 42 -6.64 8.46 -1.81
N ILE A 43 -5.55 7.94 -1.24
CA ILE A 43 -4.66 8.72 -0.35
C ILE A 43 -3.32 9.12 -1.00
N LEU A 44 -3.15 8.88 -2.31
CA LEU A 44 -1.91 9.14 -3.04
C LEU A 44 -2.02 10.46 -3.84
N PRO A 45 -1.62 11.62 -3.28
CA PRO A 45 -1.64 12.90 -4.00
C PRO A 45 -0.55 12.96 -5.07
N GLU A 46 -0.73 13.79 -6.10
CA GLU A 46 0.33 14.12 -7.07
C GLU A 46 1.59 14.70 -6.40
N GLY A 47 2.74 14.53 -7.05
CA GLY A 47 4.03 14.99 -6.52
C GLY A 47 4.74 13.96 -5.64
N ASP A 48 5.83 14.41 -5.01
CA ASP A 48 6.66 13.57 -4.15
C ASP A 48 5.95 13.32 -2.81
N ILE A 49 5.99 12.07 -2.34
CA ILE A 49 5.34 11.67 -1.09
C ILE A 49 6.38 11.13 -0.12
N ILE A 50 6.23 11.47 1.15
CA ILE A 50 6.95 10.78 2.22
C ILE A 50 6.15 9.56 2.65
N GLY A 51 6.79 8.40 2.55
CA GLY A 51 6.28 7.14 3.04
C GLY A 51 7.04 6.64 4.26
N TYR A 52 6.40 5.82 5.07
CA TYR A 52 7.00 5.14 6.21
C TYR A 52 6.80 3.64 6.08
N LYS A 53 7.86 2.87 6.33
CA LYS A 53 7.81 1.41 6.35
C LYS A 53 8.37 0.89 7.64
N LYS A 54 7.65 -0.03 8.28
CA LYS A 54 8.18 -0.84 9.37
C LYS A 54 8.93 -2.04 8.81
N CYS A 55 10.17 -2.16 9.25
CA CYS A 55 11.13 -3.17 8.86
C CYS A 55 11.40 -4.11 10.05
N GLN A 56 12.37 -5.00 9.89
CA GLN A 56 12.80 -5.88 10.98
C GLN A 56 13.16 -5.10 12.25
N ASN A 57 13.05 -5.77 13.39
CA ASN A 57 13.33 -5.22 14.72
C ASN A 57 12.50 -3.97 15.06
N ASN A 58 11.31 -3.83 14.46
CA ASN A 58 10.42 -2.67 14.60
C ASN A 58 11.08 -1.33 14.19
N ILE A 59 12.10 -1.39 13.34
CA ILE A 59 12.75 -0.19 12.81
C ILE A 59 11.84 0.47 11.77
N ILE A 60 11.66 1.78 11.89
CA ILE A 60 10.92 2.57 10.91
C ILE A 60 11.90 3.18 9.91
N VAL A 61 11.58 3.04 8.63
CA VAL A 61 12.29 3.64 7.51
C VAL A 61 11.44 4.75 6.92
N LYS A 62 12.01 5.94 6.82
CA LYS A 62 11.43 7.09 6.11
C LYS A 62 11.88 7.01 4.64
N LEU A 63 10.90 6.99 3.76
CA LEU A 63 11.06 6.84 2.33
C LEU A 63 10.58 8.11 1.63
N LEU A 64 11.31 8.55 0.61
CA LEU A 64 10.81 9.47 -0.41
C LEU A 64 10.30 8.62 -1.56
N ILE A 65 9.04 8.82 -1.94
CA ILE A 65 8.42 8.23 -3.12
C ILE A 65 8.37 9.33 -4.18
N PRO A 66 9.25 9.29 -5.19
CA PRO A 66 9.27 10.31 -6.23
C PRO A 66 7.98 10.31 -7.03
N LYS A 67 7.57 11.48 -7.55
CA LYS A 67 6.37 11.63 -8.37
C LYS A 67 6.37 10.77 -9.62
N GLU A 68 7.55 10.42 -10.15
CA GLU A 68 7.72 9.58 -11.33
C GLU A 68 7.55 8.09 -11.01
N ALA A 69 7.61 7.68 -9.74
CA ALA A 69 7.44 6.29 -9.35
C ALA A 69 5.97 5.89 -9.50
N LYS A 70 5.72 4.79 -10.24
CA LYS A 70 4.39 4.20 -10.27
C LYS A 70 3.98 3.80 -8.86
N ARG A 71 2.76 4.15 -8.47
CA ARG A 71 2.25 3.90 -7.12
C ARG A 71 0.80 3.48 -7.15
N SER A 72 0.43 2.61 -6.23
CA SER A 72 -0.91 2.07 -6.10
C SER A 72 -1.25 1.77 -4.64
N HIS A 73 -2.53 1.63 -4.34
CA HIS A 73 -2.99 1.04 -3.09
C HIS A 73 -4.36 0.41 -3.34
N ALA A 74 -4.72 -0.56 -2.51
CA ALA A 74 -6.02 -1.23 -2.57
C ALA A 74 -7.09 -0.35 -1.91
N PHE A 75 -8.04 -0.96 -1.20
CA PHE A 75 -9.01 -0.24 -0.36
C PHE A 75 -8.46 0.10 1.04
N GLY A 76 -7.33 -0.52 1.40
CA GLY A 76 -6.60 -0.23 2.63
C GLY A 76 -5.72 1.02 2.52
N ARG A 77 -5.05 1.32 3.63
CA ARG A 77 -4.11 2.46 3.76
C ARG A 77 -2.67 2.07 3.46
N LYS A 78 -2.41 0.79 3.17
CA LYS A 78 -1.11 0.30 2.73
C LYS A 78 -0.90 0.65 1.26
N CYS A 79 0.13 1.43 0.99
CA CYS A 79 0.50 1.86 -0.34
C CYS A 79 1.65 0.99 -0.89
N ARG A 80 1.78 0.98 -2.22
CA ARG A 80 2.87 0.35 -2.96
C ARG A 80 3.48 1.35 -3.92
N ALA A 81 4.80 1.35 -4.03
CA ALA A 81 5.54 2.11 -5.04
C ALA A 81 6.47 1.20 -5.83
N GLU A 82 6.77 1.58 -7.07
CA GLU A 82 7.76 0.92 -7.92
C GLU A 82 9.18 1.08 -7.37
N TYR A 83 9.50 2.24 -6.80
CA TYR A 83 10.76 2.49 -6.16
C TYR A 83 10.63 3.60 -5.12
N ALA A 84 11.60 3.67 -4.23
CA ALA A 84 11.66 4.67 -3.17
C ALA A 84 13.11 5.02 -2.88
N GLU A 85 13.38 6.24 -2.44
CA GLU A 85 14.67 6.63 -1.88
C GLU A 85 14.60 6.58 -0.34
N VAL A 86 15.63 6.03 0.29
CA VAL A 86 15.69 5.90 1.75
C VAL A 86 16.27 7.18 2.34
N LEU A 87 15.43 8.02 2.94
CA LEU A 87 15.86 9.28 3.56
C LEU A 87 16.48 9.06 4.94
N GLU A 88 15.85 8.21 5.76
CA GLU A 88 16.22 8.02 7.16
C GLU A 88 15.81 6.64 7.65
N ILE A 89 16.64 6.06 8.51
CA ILE A 89 16.36 4.82 9.23
C ILE A 89 16.42 5.16 10.71
N TYR A 90 15.30 5.05 11.41
CA TYR A 90 15.23 5.45 12.83
C TYR A 90 15.94 4.41 13.70
N GLY A 91 17.02 4.82 14.36
CA GLY A 91 17.74 3.99 15.32
C GLY A 91 18.72 2.96 14.73
N ALA A 92 18.97 2.98 13.41
CA ALA A 92 19.92 2.09 12.76
C ALA A 92 20.58 2.72 11.53
N LYS A 93 21.72 2.16 11.09
CA LYS A 93 22.39 2.56 9.83
C LYS A 93 21.78 1.88 8.60
N GLU A 94 21.25 0.68 8.80
CA GLU A 94 20.65 -0.17 7.78
C GLU A 94 19.61 -1.08 8.43
N THR A 95 18.67 -1.57 7.64
CA THR A 95 17.67 -2.55 8.07
C THR A 95 17.23 -3.44 6.92
N PHE A 96 16.61 -4.57 7.22
CA PHE A 96 16.07 -5.50 6.23
C PHE A 96 14.53 -5.45 6.20
N SER A 97 13.94 -5.86 5.07
CA SER A 97 12.49 -6.02 4.95
C SER A 97 12.01 -7.16 5.84
N THR A 98 10.83 -7.01 6.44
CA THR A 98 10.20 -8.05 7.26
C THR A 98 9.82 -9.29 6.46
N HIS A 99 9.42 -9.11 5.20
CA HIS A 99 8.98 -10.20 4.32
C HIS A 99 10.12 -10.85 3.53
N ASP A 100 11.22 -10.13 3.32
CA ASP A 100 12.34 -10.58 2.52
C ASP A 100 13.64 -10.17 3.20
N ASN A 101 14.28 -11.14 3.86
CA ASN A 101 15.50 -10.91 4.62
C ASN A 101 16.69 -10.55 3.72
N SER A 102 16.60 -10.77 2.40
CA SER A 102 17.63 -10.35 1.45
C SER A 102 17.48 -8.88 1.03
N PHE A 103 16.30 -8.30 1.24
CA PHE A 103 16.01 -6.94 0.84
C PHE A 103 16.48 -5.93 1.88
N LYS A 104 17.50 -5.15 1.52
CA LYS A 104 18.15 -4.20 2.42
C LYS A 104 17.71 -2.75 2.14
N TYR A 105 17.59 -1.98 3.21
CA TYR A 105 17.39 -0.53 3.20
C TYR A 105 18.63 0.13 3.79
N ILE A 106 19.24 1.02 3.01
CA ILE A 106 20.42 1.81 3.39
C ILE A 106 20.10 3.28 3.14
N LYS A 107 20.42 4.16 4.10
CA LYS A 107 20.20 5.60 3.95
C LYS A 107 20.92 6.16 2.71
N GLY A 108 20.19 6.91 1.89
CA GLY A 108 20.65 7.55 0.66
C GLY A 108 20.55 6.67 -0.60
N GLU A 109 20.12 5.41 -0.46
CA GLU A 109 19.95 4.52 -1.62
C GLU A 109 18.52 4.53 -2.17
N ILE A 110 18.42 4.34 -3.48
CA ILE A 110 17.16 4.07 -4.16
C ILE A 110 16.91 2.56 -4.14
N VAL A 111 15.82 2.15 -3.51
CA VAL A 111 15.41 0.76 -3.38
C VAL A 111 14.31 0.43 -4.39
N LYS A 112 14.43 -0.72 -5.05
CA LYS A 112 13.48 -1.25 -6.03
C LYS A 112 13.13 -2.70 -5.69
N PRO A 113 11.85 -3.14 -5.79
CA PRO A 113 11.45 -4.51 -5.51
C PRO A 113 12.13 -5.49 -6.48
N VAL A 114 12.35 -6.72 -6.03
CA VAL A 114 13.00 -7.78 -6.83
C VAL A 114 12.19 -8.11 -8.08
N LYS A 115 10.86 -8.13 -7.95
CA LYS A 115 9.93 -8.30 -9.07
C LYS A 115 9.46 -6.93 -9.57
N PRO A 116 9.27 -6.74 -10.88
CA PRO A 116 8.69 -5.52 -11.44
C PRO A 116 7.36 -5.15 -10.76
N PHE A 117 7.07 -3.86 -10.66
CA PHE A 117 5.85 -3.36 -10.05
C PHE A 117 4.60 -3.90 -10.76
N SER A 118 3.66 -4.43 -9.97
CA SER A 118 2.38 -4.90 -10.48
C SER A 118 1.33 -3.79 -10.48
N GLU A 119 0.74 -3.55 -11.65
CA GLU A 119 -0.35 -2.59 -11.87
C GLU A 119 -1.70 -3.07 -11.33
N ASN A 120 -1.81 -4.33 -10.92
CA ASN A 120 -3.01 -4.85 -10.27
C ASN A 120 -3.16 -4.23 -8.88
N TRP A 121 -3.86 -3.10 -8.78
CA TRP A 121 -4.05 -2.35 -7.54
C TRP A 121 -4.94 -3.06 -6.51
N GLN A 122 -5.77 -4.03 -6.93
CA GLN A 122 -6.66 -4.76 -6.03
C GLN A 122 -5.91 -5.77 -5.15
N GLU A 123 -4.72 -6.21 -5.57
CA GLU A 123 -3.82 -7.05 -4.78
C GLU A 123 -2.92 -6.17 -3.91
N GLU A 124 -3.19 -6.15 -2.61
CA GLU A 124 -2.47 -5.30 -1.65
C GLU A 124 -1.05 -5.80 -1.38
N CYS A 125 -0.82 -7.12 -1.44
CA CYS A 125 0.46 -7.77 -1.13
C CYS A 125 1.31 -8.10 -2.37
N GLU A 126 1.02 -7.48 -3.51
CA GLU A 126 1.78 -7.71 -4.74
C GLU A 126 3.13 -6.97 -4.74
N SER A 127 3.93 -7.20 -5.79
CA SER A 127 5.25 -6.59 -5.95
C SER A 127 5.22 -5.06 -5.87
N GLY A 128 6.14 -4.51 -5.07
CA GLY A 128 6.27 -3.09 -4.80
C GLY A 128 6.92 -2.82 -3.45
N ILE A 129 7.46 -1.62 -3.27
CA ILE A 129 7.86 -1.11 -1.96
C ILE A 129 6.59 -0.75 -1.20
N HIS A 130 6.26 -1.52 -0.17
CA HIS A 130 5.10 -1.24 0.69
C HIS A 130 5.41 -0.11 1.67
N PHE A 131 4.51 0.86 1.82
CA PHE A 131 4.66 1.99 2.73
C PHE A 131 3.30 2.51 3.22
N PHE A 132 3.34 3.31 4.28
CA PHE A 132 2.21 4.08 4.82
C PHE A 132 2.50 5.57 4.71
N ILE A 133 1.46 6.40 4.64
CA ILE A 133 1.63 7.86 4.53
C ILE A 133 2.11 8.45 5.85
N THR A 134 1.65 7.91 6.98
CA THR A 134 2.03 8.39 8.30
C THR A 134 2.92 7.39 9.03
N LYS A 135 3.78 7.93 9.90
CA LYS A 135 4.66 7.12 10.75
C LYS A 135 3.87 6.20 11.70
N ILE A 136 2.79 6.72 12.29
CA ILE A 136 1.99 5.98 13.27
C ILE A 136 1.28 4.77 12.64
N GLU A 137 0.85 4.87 11.38
CA GLU A 137 0.31 3.73 10.64
C GLU A 137 1.36 2.65 10.43
N ALA A 138 2.58 3.04 10.05
CA ALA A 138 3.67 2.09 9.87
C ALA A 138 4.03 1.40 11.19
N GLU A 139 4.06 2.11 12.32
CA GLU A 139 4.40 1.55 13.63
C GLU A 139 3.36 0.54 14.13
N ASN A 140 2.08 0.79 13.88
CA ASN A 140 0.95 -0.05 14.31
C ASN A 140 0.57 -1.19 13.35
N TYR A 141 1.21 -1.24 12.17
CA TYR A 141 1.10 -2.37 11.25
C TYR A 141 1.98 -3.55 11.69
#